data_AF-A0ABD6X120-F1
#
_entry.id   AF-A0ABD6X120-F1
#
_cell.length_a   1.000
_cell.length_b   1.000
_cell.length_c   1.000
_cell.angle_alpha   90.00
_cell.angle_beta   90.00
_cell.angle_gamma   90.00
#
_symmetry.space_group_name_H-M   'P 1'
#
loop_
_entity.id
_entity.type
_entity.pdbx_description
1 polymer ?
#
loop_
_entity_poly.entity_id
_entity_poly.type
_entity_poly.pdbx_seq_one_letter_code
_entity_poly.pdbx_strand_id
1 'polypeptide(L)'
;MQLPKALLGESLHSRICRGLSYTGYTKQQYLEFLFGSVRASIHPYLALGVKDIALATGEDAVMLLQHQTLNPLFAFLLPIYSRKILCTSTSSIEMFRACQLSAFREKEVPCAKFCPLCAQEDLREYGFSYWRLASQISGVEACSKHSVWLHHQPLPSREHIEQAYLPMSKQSVDSTPLAADFALFCEKTLTQIQDSSLTRIDYKICLNELGFVTREGQIRRQKLCRALYQLCLETLPENSIWRPQFEDDYSFWANIVHNNYNQPPFKHLLLRYYISLQVNTKKPIIEFPVASRHSKQSKEQQCIELLRKGFSMVATSRAIGKSRCYVKSVALRHDIPVNLKPKVLTPEVKRKIIVLARKGFHRNAIAQRFELSAGSVEMVISSEEGLVEWRKQCKSQSTCRRYKIEIVRYVTAHPKATKQQLKQSCEAAFFWLYTHEKKWLNSVSPNPIPTAPSPKVDWSTRDRQLYEQLRMLLDNYPIIPSRTELERMLGVNGLLTSKKEKLPRTTSFIKEKYRQN
;
A
#
# COMPACT_ATOMS: atom_id res chain seq x y z
N MET A 1 9.35 35.88 -0.23
CA MET A 1 10.42 35.10 -0.90
C MET A 1 9.75 34.17 -1.89
N GLN A 2 10.28 34.02 -3.10
CA GLN A 2 9.72 33.13 -4.12
C GLN A 2 10.53 31.83 -4.18
N LEU A 3 9.86 30.72 -4.53
CA LEU A 3 10.58 29.51 -4.91
C LEU A 3 11.32 29.77 -6.23
N PRO A 4 12.46 29.08 -6.47
CA PRO A 4 13.14 29.13 -7.77
C PRO A 4 12.16 28.83 -8.90
N LYS A 5 12.38 29.34 -10.11
CA LYS A 5 11.53 29.01 -11.26
C LYS A 5 11.48 27.49 -11.46
N ALA A 6 10.27 26.96 -11.65
CA ALA A 6 10.07 25.54 -11.91
C ALA A 6 10.73 25.14 -13.23
N LEU A 7 11.47 24.03 -13.22
CA LEU A 7 12.01 23.40 -14.42
C LEU A 7 11.05 22.34 -14.98
N LEU A 8 11.31 21.91 -16.21
CA LEU A 8 10.46 20.96 -16.92
C LEU A 8 10.35 19.63 -16.16
N GLY A 9 9.13 19.25 -15.77
CA GLY A 9 8.87 18.01 -15.04
C GLY A 9 9.44 17.97 -13.62
N GLU A 10 9.82 19.12 -13.04
CA GLU A 10 10.37 19.22 -11.70
C GLU A 10 9.30 18.99 -10.61
N SER A 11 9.60 18.11 -9.65
CA SER A 11 8.72 17.90 -8.49
C SER A 11 8.74 19.09 -7.53
N LEU A 12 7.64 19.30 -6.79
CA LEU A 12 7.57 20.38 -5.81
C LEU A 12 8.63 20.20 -4.71
N HIS A 13 8.87 18.95 -4.31
CA HIS A 13 9.94 18.61 -3.37
C HIS A 13 11.32 19.03 -3.87
N SER A 14 11.63 18.81 -5.15
CA SER A 14 12.88 19.27 -5.76
C SER A 14 13.03 20.77 -5.69
N ARG A 15 11.97 21.47 -6.07
CA ARG A 15 11.93 22.93 -6.13
C ARG A 15 12.13 23.56 -4.75
N ILE A 16 11.59 22.92 -3.71
CA ILE A 16 11.80 23.27 -2.30
C ILE A 16 13.27 23.01 -1.88
N CYS A 17 13.84 21.85 -2.21
CA CYS A 17 15.25 21.54 -1.87
C CYS A 17 16.23 22.51 -2.55
N ARG A 18 15.96 22.87 -3.81
CA ARG A 18 16.71 23.93 -4.51
C ARG A 18 16.56 25.28 -3.86
N GLY A 19 15.33 25.68 -3.49
CA GLY A 19 15.10 26.94 -2.80
C GLY A 19 15.83 27.01 -1.45
N LEU A 20 15.86 25.93 -0.67
CA LEU A 20 16.64 25.86 0.56
C LEU A 20 18.14 26.06 0.30
N SER A 21 18.66 25.46 -0.77
CA SER A 21 20.07 25.56 -1.16
C SER A 21 20.43 26.95 -1.69
N TYR A 22 19.48 27.63 -2.35
CA TYR A 22 19.69 28.93 -2.99
C TYR A 22 19.56 30.11 -2.01
N THR A 23 18.70 30.00 -1.01
CA THR A 23 18.31 31.14 -0.17
C THR A 23 19.23 31.38 1.02
N GLY A 24 20.12 30.44 1.34
CA GLY A 24 21.05 30.53 2.47
C GLY A 24 20.39 30.38 3.85
N TYR A 25 19.07 30.16 3.92
CA TYR A 25 18.37 29.88 5.17
C TYR A 25 18.81 28.55 5.78
N THR A 26 18.79 28.51 7.12
CA THR A 26 18.81 27.23 7.82
C THR A 26 17.53 26.45 7.50
N LYS A 27 17.60 25.12 7.55
CA LYS A 27 16.43 24.25 7.35
C LYS A 27 15.22 24.66 8.19
N GLN A 28 15.45 25.03 9.46
CA GLN A 28 14.38 25.44 10.38
C GLN A 28 13.72 26.76 9.95
N GLN A 29 14.51 27.79 9.63
CA GLN A 29 13.99 29.08 9.16
C GLN A 29 13.18 28.92 7.86
N TYR A 30 13.67 28.08 6.95
CA TYR A 30 13.02 27.83 5.67
C TYR A 30 11.68 27.09 5.82
N LEU A 31 11.62 26.09 6.71
CA LEU A 31 10.38 25.38 7.03
C LEU A 31 9.37 26.26 7.78
N GLU A 32 9.85 27.09 8.70
CA GLU A 32 8.99 28.07 9.39
C GLU A 32 8.40 29.08 8.40
N PHE A 33 9.19 29.54 7.43
CA PHE A 33 8.71 30.43 6.37
C PHE A 33 7.66 29.76 5.46
N LEU A 34 7.89 28.53 5.00
CA LEU A 34 7.02 27.87 4.02
C LEU A 34 5.74 27.28 4.65
N PHE A 35 5.79 26.84 5.90
CA PHE A 35 4.72 26.07 6.52
C PHE A 35 4.25 26.61 7.87
N GLY A 36 4.91 27.65 8.42
CA GLY A 36 4.68 28.09 9.80
C GLY A 36 5.05 27.01 10.84
N SER A 37 5.93 26.07 10.47
CA SER A 37 6.37 25.01 11.36
C SER A 37 7.74 24.46 10.99
N VAL A 38 8.68 24.55 11.94
CA VAL A 38 10.00 23.89 11.85
C VAL A 38 9.96 22.35 11.77
N ARG A 39 8.81 21.71 12.00
CA ARG A 39 8.64 20.24 12.00
C ARG A 39 7.88 19.72 10.78
N ALA A 40 7.60 20.57 9.80
CA ALA A 40 6.89 20.15 8.60
C ALA A 40 7.71 19.08 7.84
N SER A 41 7.06 17.97 7.50
CA SER A 41 7.67 16.90 6.70
C SER A 41 7.10 16.94 5.30
N ILE A 42 8.00 16.99 4.31
CA ILE A 42 7.64 17.20 2.91
C ILE A 42 7.77 15.86 2.21
N HIS A 43 6.64 15.31 1.76
CA HIS A 43 6.67 14.04 1.09
C HIS A 43 7.17 14.22 -0.36
N PRO A 44 8.11 13.38 -0.87
CA PRO A 44 8.85 13.66 -2.11
C PRO A 44 8.01 13.85 -3.38
N TYR A 45 6.80 13.28 -3.37
CA TYR A 45 5.93 13.28 -4.54
C TYR A 45 4.44 13.48 -4.22
N LEU A 46 4.08 13.58 -2.94
CA LEU A 46 2.74 14.01 -2.51
C LEU A 46 2.97 15.32 -1.78
N ALA A 47 2.77 16.46 -2.42
CA ALA A 47 3.06 17.70 -1.71
C ALA A 47 2.02 17.90 -0.61
N LEU A 48 2.51 17.95 0.63
CA LEU A 48 1.74 18.25 1.82
C LEU A 48 1.91 19.75 2.10
N GLY A 49 0.85 20.43 2.56
CA GLY A 49 0.92 21.87 2.83
C GLY A 49 1.04 22.75 1.58
N VAL A 50 0.51 22.33 0.42
CA VAL A 50 0.55 23.12 -0.83
C VAL A 50 -0.09 24.49 -0.66
N LYS A 51 -1.16 24.59 0.15
CA LYS A 51 -1.78 25.87 0.50
C LYS A 51 -0.79 26.80 1.21
N ASP A 52 -0.04 26.29 2.17
CA ASP A 52 0.88 27.09 2.97
C ASP A 52 2.04 27.59 2.09
N ILE A 53 2.59 26.72 1.24
CA ILE A 53 3.60 27.07 0.24
C ILE A 53 3.08 28.17 -0.69
N ALA A 54 1.90 27.97 -1.29
CA ALA A 54 1.28 28.92 -2.20
C ALA A 54 1.08 30.30 -1.57
N LEU A 55 0.64 30.34 -0.30
CA LEU A 55 0.49 31.57 0.47
C LEU A 55 1.84 32.24 0.74
N ALA A 56 2.86 31.47 1.12
CA ALA A 56 4.19 32.00 1.42
C ALA A 56 4.92 32.53 0.17
N THR A 57 4.70 31.91 -0.98
CA THR A 57 5.42 32.23 -2.24
C THR A 57 4.62 33.11 -3.19
N GLY A 58 3.32 33.30 -2.95
CA GLY A 58 2.42 34.02 -3.85
C GLY A 58 2.12 33.26 -5.15
N GLU A 59 2.15 31.92 -5.11
CA GLU A 59 1.87 31.06 -6.27
C GLU A 59 0.47 30.46 -6.23
N ASP A 60 0.00 29.93 -7.36
CA ASP A 60 -1.30 29.26 -7.43
C ASP A 60 -1.22 27.84 -6.86
N ALA A 61 -1.95 27.61 -5.77
CA ALA A 61 -1.97 26.32 -5.09
C ALA A 61 -2.50 25.17 -5.95
N VAL A 62 -3.43 25.44 -6.88
CA VAL A 62 -4.00 24.43 -7.78
C VAL A 62 -2.95 24.04 -8.83
N MET A 63 -2.22 25.00 -9.38
CA MET A 63 -1.15 24.75 -10.35
C MET A 63 0.00 23.95 -9.75
N LEU A 64 0.42 24.29 -8.52
CA LEU A 64 1.42 23.53 -7.77
C LEU A 64 0.98 22.08 -7.58
N LEU A 65 -0.26 21.89 -7.12
CA LEU A 65 -0.85 20.57 -6.89
C LEU A 65 -0.95 19.76 -8.18
N GLN A 66 -1.35 20.39 -9.27
CA GLN A 66 -1.60 19.73 -10.56
C GLN A 66 -0.30 19.33 -11.25
N HIS A 67 0.70 20.21 -11.32
CA HIS A 67 1.86 19.98 -12.20
C HIS A 67 3.11 19.49 -11.47
N GLN A 68 3.24 19.74 -10.17
CA GLN A 68 4.47 19.44 -9.41
C GLN A 68 4.29 18.31 -8.38
N THR A 69 3.16 17.61 -8.40
CA THR A 69 2.85 16.50 -7.48
C THR A 69 2.22 15.33 -8.20
N LEU A 70 2.24 14.14 -7.59
CA LEU A 70 1.52 12.97 -8.09
C LEU A 70 0.05 12.95 -7.65
N ASN A 71 -0.47 13.97 -6.97
CA ASN A 71 -1.86 14.01 -6.53
C ASN A 71 -2.87 13.79 -7.67
N PRO A 72 -2.69 14.32 -8.89
CA PRO A 72 -3.59 14.04 -10.01
C PRO A 72 -3.64 12.56 -10.38
N LEU A 73 -2.49 11.87 -10.38
CA LEU A 73 -2.41 10.44 -10.62
C LEU A 73 -3.19 9.65 -9.55
N PHE A 74 -2.99 9.98 -8.27
CA PHE A 74 -3.74 9.34 -7.18
C PHE A 74 -5.24 9.65 -7.27
N ALA A 75 -5.65 10.89 -7.55
CA ALA A 75 -7.05 11.27 -7.69
C ALA A 75 -7.74 10.59 -8.89
N PHE A 76 -7.00 10.41 -9.99
CA PHE A 76 -7.46 9.69 -11.16
C PHE A 76 -7.71 8.22 -10.84
N LEU A 77 -6.80 7.57 -10.12
CA LEU A 77 -6.92 6.14 -9.79
C LEU A 77 -7.84 5.86 -8.58
N LEU A 78 -8.05 6.85 -7.70
CA LEU A 78 -8.88 6.76 -6.51
C LEU A 78 -10.08 7.73 -6.59
N PRO A 79 -11.08 7.47 -7.46
CA PRO A 79 -12.18 8.40 -7.71
C PRO A 79 -12.98 8.78 -6.47
N ILE A 80 -13.14 7.83 -5.53
CA ILE A 80 -13.86 8.05 -4.26
C ILE A 80 -13.17 9.12 -3.40
N TYR A 81 -11.84 9.20 -3.45
CA TYR A 81 -11.03 10.13 -2.67
C TYR A 81 -10.58 11.36 -3.47
N SER A 82 -10.89 11.43 -4.76
CA SER A 82 -10.43 12.48 -5.69
C SER A 82 -10.63 13.89 -5.17
N ARG A 83 -11.83 14.23 -4.68
CA ARG A 83 -12.15 15.55 -4.11
C ARG A 83 -11.22 15.93 -2.96
N LYS A 84 -10.82 14.95 -2.14
CA LYS A 84 -9.92 15.18 -1.00
C LYS A 84 -8.47 15.28 -1.45
N ILE A 85 -8.04 14.43 -2.39
CA ILE A 85 -6.67 14.43 -2.93
C ILE A 85 -6.35 15.73 -3.69
N LEU A 86 -7.34 16.28 -4.41
CA LEU A 86 -7.21 17.52 -5.18
C LEU A 86 -7.56 18.79 -4.38
N CYS A 87 -7.91 18.67 -3.09
CA CYS A 87 -8.20 19.84 -2.27
C CYS A 87 -6.91 20.39 -1.66
N THR A 88 -6.58 21.64 -2.00
CA THR A 88 -5.39 22.36 -1.54
C THR A 88 -5.33 22.55 -0.03
N SER A 89 -6.48 22.57 0.65
CA SER A 89 -6.60 22.74 2.11
C SER A 89 -6.57 21.43 2.89
N THR A 90 -6.38 20.28 2.24
CA THR A 90 -6.35 18.98 2.92
C THR A 90 -5.11 18.86 3.77
N SER A 91 -5.28 18.49 5.04
CA SER A 91 -4.16 18.30 5.96
C SER A 91 -3.29 17.10 5.54
N SER A 92 -2.03 17.10 5.98
CA SER A 92 -1.06 16.07 5.63
C SER A 92 -1.56 14.66 5.96
N ILE A 93 -2.11 14.47 7.17
CA ILE A 93 -2.61 13.17 7.65
C ILE A 93 -3.80 12.69 6.80
N GLU A 94 -4.69 13.60 6.43
CA GLU A 94 -5.83 13.29 5.60
C GLU A 94 -5.41 12.95 4.17
N MET A 95 -4.39 13.61 3.62
CA MET A 95 -3.83 13.31 2.31
C MET A 95 -3.24 11.90 2.28
N PHE A 96 -2.44 11.53 3.29
CA PHE A 96 -1.90 10.17 3.43
C PHE A 96 -3.00 9.10 3.45
N ARG A 97 -4.09 9.37 4.19
CA ARG A 97 -5.25 8.47 4.25
C ARG A 97 -6.02 8.43 2.93
N ALA A 98 -6.23 9.58 2.28
CA ALA A 98 -6.94 9.67 1.01
C ALA A 98 -6.20 8.96 -0.13
N CYS A 99 -4.86 9.06 -0.15
CA CYS A 99 -3.99 8.33 -1.07
C CYS A 99 -3.80 6.85 -0.70
N GLN A 100 -4.40 6.40 0.42
CA GLN A 100 -4.37 5.01 0.89
C GLN A 100 -2.95 4.44 1.08
N LEU A 101 -1.95 5.30 1.33
CA LEU A 101 -0.54 4.89 1.38
C LEU A 101 -0.26 3.84 2.47
N SER A 102 -0.95 3.89 3.61
CA SER A 102 -0.81 2.91 4.68
C SER A 102 -1.24 1.50 4.27
N ALA A 103 -2.13 1.36 3.29
CA ALA A 103 -2.53 0.07 2.75
C ALA A 103 -1.54 -0.46 1.69
N PHE A 104 -0.62 0.39 1.23
CA PHE A 104 0.28 0.10 0.10
C PHE A 104 1.76 -0.03 0.51
N ARG A 105 2.20 0.60 1.61
CA ARG A 105 3.62 0.83 1.94
C ARG A 105 4.15 0.11 3.17
N GLU A 106 3.83 -1.16 3.38
CA GLU A 106 4.40 -1.88 4.54
C GLU A 106 5.90 -2.20 4.40
N LYS A 107 6.52 -2.05 3.21
CA LYS A 107 7.92 -2.50 2.97
C LYS A 107 8.84 -1.54 2.19
N GLU A 108 8.35 -0.41 1.68
CA GLU A 108 9.17 0.50 0.87
C GLU A 108 9.93 1.49 1.75
N VAL A 109 11.26 1.55 1.63
CA VAL A 109 12.07 2.59 2.26
C VAL A 109 11.87 3.91 1.51
N PRO A 110 11.47 5.01 2.18
CA PRO A 110 11.31 6.29 1.53
C PRO A 110 12.61 6.75 0.86
N CYS A 111 12.55 6.94 -0.45
CA CYS A 111 13.67 7.41 -1.27
C CYS A 111 13.16 8.36 -2.37
N ALA A 112 14.09 9.13 -2.93
CA ALA A 112 13.89 9.87 -4.16
C ALA A 112 14.66 9.17 -5.29
N LYS A 113 14.04 9.05 -6.45
CA LYS A 113 14.59 8.33 -7.61
C LYS A 113 15.12 9.30 -8.66
N PHE A 114 16.25 9.00 -9.28
CA PHE A 114 16.80 9.85 -10.33
C PHE A 114 17.59 9.07 -11.39
N CYS A 115 17.68 9.64 -12.59
CA CYS A 115 18.55 9.13 -13.64
C CYS A 115 19.92 9.82 -13.58
N PRO A 116 21.04 9.08 -13.53
CA PRO A 116 22.38 9.68 -13.48
C PRO A 116 22.73 10.45 -14.76
N LEU A 117 22.21 10.03 -15.91
CA LEU A 117 22.42 10.70 -17.18
C LEU A 117 21.62 12.00 -17.28
N CYS A 118 20.35 12.02 -16.83
CA CYS A 118 19.60 13.27 -16.66
C CYS A 118 20.34 14.23 -15.72
N ALA A 119 20.85 13.74 -14.58
CA ALA A 119 21.58 14.59 -13.65
C ALA A 119 22.83 15.22 -14.27
N GLN A 120 23.56 14.49 -15.13
CA GLN A 120 24.71 15.02 -15.87
C GLN A 120 24.31 16.07 -16.90
N GLU A 121 23.21 15.85 -17.64
CA GLU A 121 22.67 16.84 -18.58
C GLU A 121 22.22 18.10 -17.86
N ASP A 122 21.46 17.96 -16.77
CA ASP A 122 20.99 19.07 -15.95
C ASP A 122 22.17 19.89 -15.39
N LEU A 123 23.24 19.21 -14.93
CA LEU A 123 24.48 19.88 -14.47
C LEU A 123 25.17 20.67 -15.58
N ARG A 124 25.19 20.17 -16.82
CA ARG A 124 25.78 20.88 -17.97
C ARG A 124 24.94 22.09 -18.40
N GLU A 125 23.62 21.96 -18.34
CA GLU A 125 22.69 22.97 -18.84
C GLU A 125 22.41 24.08 -17.80
N TYR A 126 22.20 23.69 -16.54
CA TYR A 126 21.75 24.60 -15.47
C TYR A 126 22.77 24.80 -14.36
N GLY A 127 23.85 24.01 -14.33
CA GLY A 127 24.83 24.02 -13.24
C GLY A 127 24.38 23.25 -11.98
N PHE A 128 23.17 22.70 -11.98
CA PHE A 128 22.62 21.88 -10.90
C PHE A 128 21.62 20.87 -11.46
N SER A 129 21.43 19.75 -10.77
CA SER A 129 20.44 18.74 -11.09
C SER A 129 19.16 18.90 -10.26
N TYR A 130 18.07 18.22 -10.66
CA TYR A 130 16.79 18.32 -9.96
C TYR A 130 15.99 17.01 -10.02
N TRP A 131 15.09 16.82 -9.05
CA TRP A 131 14.25 15.62 -8.98
C TRP A 131 13.05 15.75 -9.92
N ARG A 132 12.99 14.86 -10.92
CA ARG A 132 11.87 14.79 -11.86
C ARG A 132 10.69 14.07 -11.23
N LEU A 133 9.48 14.60 -11.46
CA LEU A 133 8.23 14.10 -10.90
C LEU A 133 7.88 12.70 -11.43
N ALA A 134 7.99 12.48 -12.74
CA ALA A 134 7.68 11.20 -13.38
C ALA A 134 8.52 10.04 -12.83
N SER A 135 9.80 10.31 -12.52
CA SER A 135 10.70 9.33 -11.90
C SER A 135 10.25 8.92 -10.49
N GLN A 136 9.43 9.72 -9.80
CA GLN A 136 8.94 9.41 -8.45
C GLN A 136 7.69 8.51 -8.46
N ILE A 137 7.12 8.17 -9.62
CA ILE A 137 5.96 7.29 -9.71
C ILE A 137 6.34 5.91 -9.13
N SER A 138 5.51 5.38 -8.24
CA SER A 138 5.73 4.05 -7.64
C SER A 138 5.78 2.97 -8.72
N GLY A 139 6.80 2.12 -8.66
CA GLY A 139 7.03 1.03 -9.62
C GLY A 139 7.61 1.44 -10.97
N VAL A 140 7.89 2.73 -11.21
CA VAL A 140 8.71 3.17 -12.35
C VAL A 140 10.17 3.13 -11.93
N GLU A 141 10.93 2.17 -12.46
CA GLU A 141 12.32 1.93 -12.05
C GLU A 141 13.35 2.30 -13.13
N ALA A 142 12.91 2.63 -14.35
CA ALA A 142 13.77 3.06 -15.45
C ALA A 142 13.53 4.53 -15.84
N CYS A 143 14.52 5.12 -16.50
CA CYS A 143 14.42 6.44 -17.10
C CYS A 143 13.72 6.38 -18.46
N SER A 144 12.71 7.22 -18.66
CA SER A 144 11.98 7.37 -19.93
C SER A 144 12.82 7.97 -21.06
N LYS A 145 13.92 8.68 -20.73
CA LYS A 145 14.79 9.35 -21.70
C LYS A 145 16.02 8.53 -22.09
N HIS A 146 16.67 7.88 -21.12
CA HIS A 146 18.01 7.29 -21.33
C HIS A 146 18.07 5.76 -21.28
N SER A 147 16.95 5.07 -21.04
CA SER A 147 16.92 3.59 -20.93
C SER A 147 17.92 3.02 -19.91
N VAL A 148 18.04 3.68 -18.77
CA VAL A 148 18.87 3.25 -17.63
C VAL A 148 18.00 3.08 -16.39
N TRP A 149 18.41 2.20 -15.48
CA TRP A 149 17.76 2.07 -14.17
C TRP A 149 17.97 3.34 -13.33
N LEU A 150 16.91 3.74 -12.63
CA LEU A 150 16.94 4.88 -11.71
C LEU A 150 17.71 4.52 -10.45
N HIS A 151 18.51 5.46 -9.96
CA HIS A 151 19.17 5.37 -8.66
C HIS A 151 18.22 5.79 -7.56
N HIS A 152 18.28 5.08 -6.44
CA HIS A 152 17.49 5.37 -5.24
C HIS A 152 18.36 6.11 -4.24
N GLN A 153 17.98 7.33 -3.90
CA GLN A 153 18.62 8.14 -2.86
C GLN A 153 17.72 8.19 -1.61
N PRO A 154 18.19 7.73 -0.44
CA PRO A 154 17.42 7.82 0.80
C PRO A 154 17.06 9.26 1.14
N LEU A 155 15.84 9.49 1.63
CA LEU A 155 15.43 10.84 2.05
C LEU A 155 16.21 11.31 3.29
N PRO A 156 16.54 12.61 3.40
CA PRO A 156 17.34 13.13 4.49
C PRO A 156 16.48 13.49 5.70
N SER A 157 16.90 13.07 6.90
CA SER A 157 16.23 13.41 8.17
C SER A 157 14.71 13.12 8.16
N ARG A 158 13.95 13.63 9.12
CA ARG A 158 12.50 13.38 9.22
C ARG A 158 11.69 14.32 8.32
N GLU A 159 12.23 15.50 8.07
CA GLU A 159 11.63 16.56 7.28
C GLU A 159 11.74 16.29 5.77
N HIS A 160 12.59 15.33 5.39
CA HIS A 160 12.89 14.88 4.03
C HIS A 160 13.49 15.95 3.11
N ILE A 161 14.01 17.04 3.67
CA ILE A 161 14.76 18.06 2.93
C ILE A 161 16.10 18.35 3.64
N GLU A 162 17.10 18.72 2.85
CA GLU A 162 18.42 19.16 3.34
C GLU A 162 19.04 20.10 2.31
N GLN A 163 19.96 20.96 2.75
CA GLN A 163 20.76 21.76 1.84
C GLN A 163 21.57 20.84 0.91
N ALA A 164 21.64 21.20 -0.37
CA ALA A 164 22.29 20.43 -1.43
C ALA A 164 21.76 18.99 -1.61
N TYR A 165 20.53 18.69 -1.17
CA TYR A 165 19.86 17.42 -1.48
C TYR A 165 19.38 17.39 -2.94
N LEU A 166 20.33 17.24 -3.87
CA LEU A 166 20.11 17.18 -5.31
C LEU A 166 20.64 15.86 -5.89
N PRO A 167 20.13 15.39 -7.05
CA PRO A 167 20.64 14.20 -7.70
C PRO A 167 22.14 14.29 -8.02
N MET A 168 22.95 13.39 -7.48
CA MET A 168 24.39 13.40 -7.77
C MET A 168 24.71 12.51 -8.96
N SER A 169 25.71 12.90 -9.77
CA SER A 169 26.21 12.04 -10.84
C SER A 169 26.68 10.69 -10.28
N LYS A 170 26.23 9.62 -10.92
CA LYS A 170 26.59 8.22 -10.60
C LYS A 170 26.80 7.43 -11.88
N GLN A 171 27.36 6.24 -11.76
CA GLN A 171 27.44 5.30 -12.88
C GLN A 171 26.04 4.84 -13.28
N SER A 172 25.75 4.82 -14.58
CA SER A 172 24.52 4.29 -15.13
C SER A 172 24.60 2.77 -15.30
N VAL A 173 23.44 2.12 -15.18
CA VAL A 173 23.25 0.71 -15.54
C VAL A 173 22.07 0.65 -16.50
N ASP A 174 22.26 0.03 -17.65
CA ASP A 174 21.22 -0.05 -18.68
C ASP A 174 20.01 -0.83 -18.17
N SER A 175 18.82 -0.33 -18.50
CA SER A 175 17.57 -1.03 -18.30
C SER A 175 17.19 -1.84 -19.53
N THR A 176 16.14 -2.65 -19.41
CA THR A 176 15.55 -3.25 -20.60
C THR A 176 14.86 -2.15 -21.45
N PRO A 177 14.70 -2.37 -22.77
CA PRO A 177 13.91 -1.48 -23.61
C PRO A 177 12.46 -1.35 -23.13
N LEU A 178 11.86 -2.44 -22.65
CA LEU A 178 10.48 -2.45 -22.18
C LEU A 178 10.30 -1.66 -20.88
N ALA A 179 11.30 -1.66 -19.99
CA ALA A 179 11.28 -0.83 -18.79
C ALA A 179 11.32 0.67 -19.13
N ALA A 180 12.14 1.07 -20.10
CA ALA A 180 12.21 2.44 -20.58
C ALA A 180 10.89 2.89 -21.25
N ASP A 181 10.32 2.03 -22.09
CA ASP A 181 9.02 2.27 -22.73
C ASP A 181 7.88 2.34 -21.71
N PHE A 182 7.88 1.47 -20.70
CA PHE A 182 6.94 1.55 -19.58
C PHE A 182 7.07 2.87 -18.80
N ALA A 183 8.29 3.33 -18.54
CA ALA A 183 8.54 4.62 -17.89
C ALA A 183 7.99 5.79 -18.73
N LEU A 184 8.24 5.77 -20.04
CA LEU A 184 7.72 6.76 -20.98
C LEU A 184 6.18 6.73 -21.04
N PHE A 185 5.57 5.54 -21.05
CA PHE A 185 4.12 5.37 -20.96
C PHE A 185 3.55 5.99 -19.69
N CYS A 186 4.20 5.77 -18.53
CA CYS A 186 3.78 6.34 -17.26
C CYS A 186 3.88 7.86 -17.23
N GLU A 187 4.95 8.43 -17.79
CA GLU A 187 5.14 9.87 -17.91
C GLU A 187 4.05 10.50 -18.79
N LYS A 188 3.81 9.94 -19.99
CA LYS A 188 2.73 10.38 -20.88
C LYS A 188 1.35 10.27 -20.22
N THR A 189 1.11 9.17 -19.51
CA THR A 189 -0.15 8.96 -18.77
C THR A 189 -0.34 10.03 -17.70
N LEU A 190 0.72 10.40 -16.97
CA LEU A 190 0.67 11.47 -15.98
C LEU A 190 0.33 12.81 -16.65
N THR A 191 0.99 13.17 -17.75
CA THR A 191 0.69 14.40 -18.51
C THR A 191 -0.76 14.42 -18.98
N GLN A 192 -1.26 13.32 -19.56
CA GLN A 192 -2.66 13.23 -20.00
C GLN A 192 -3.67 13.36 -18.83
N ILE A 193 -3.32 12.89 -17.63
CA ILE A 193 -4.14 13.09 -16.43
C ILE A 193 -4.10 14.56 -16.01
N GLN A 194 -2.93 15.19 -16.03
CA GLN A 194 -2.75 16.59 -15.68
C GLN A 194 -3.53 17.52 -16.63
N ASP A 195 -3.59 17.17 -17.91
CA ASP A 195 -4.36 17.90 -18.94
C ASP A 195 -5.83 17.48 -18.99
N SER A 196 -6.27 16.58 -18.11
CA SER A 196 -7.63 16.02 -18.08
C SER A 196 -8.08 15.36 -19.39
N SER A 197 -7.14 14.91 -20.23
CA SER A 197 -7.40 14.23 -21.50
C SER A 197 -7.54 12.72 -21.37
N LEU A 198 -7.05 12.14 -20.25
CA LEU A 198 -7.12 10.69 -20.04
C LEU A 198 -8.48 10.23 -19.53
N THR A 199 -9.03 9.19 -20.15
CA THR A 199 -10.25 8.52 -19.69
C THR A 199 -9.95 7.26 -18.87
N ARG A 200 -10.85 6.96 -17.94
CA ARG A 200 -10.82 5.71 -17.16
C ARG A 200 -11.33 4.57 -18.03
N ILE A 201 -10.71 3.40 -17.87
CA ILE A 201 -11.08 2.17 -18.58
C ILE A 201 -11.62 1.15 -17.58
N ASP A 202 -12.53 0.30 -18.04
CA ASP A 202 -12.94 -0.88 -17.28
C ASP A 202 -12.01 -2.05 -17.65
N TYR A 203 -11.14 -2.42 -16.70
CA TYR A 203 -10.19 -3.50 -16.92
C TYR A 203 -10.85 -4.82 -17.29
N LYS A 204 -12.05 -5.13 -16.76
CA LYS A 204 -12.72 -6.39 -17.05
C LYS A 204 -13.20 -6.44 -18.50
N ILE A 205 -13.66 -5.32 -19.05
CA ILE A 205 -14.06 -5.21 -20.47
C ILE A 205 -12.84 -5.39 -21.36
N CYS A 206 -11.76 -4.63 -21.12
CA CYS A 206 -10.54 -4.75 -21.92
C CYS A 206 -9.94 -6.17 -21.85
N LEU A 207 -9.94 -6.79 -20.66
CA LEU A 207 -9.45 -8.16 -20.50
C LEU A 207 -10.36 -9.20 -21.18
N ASN A 208 -11.66 -8.93 -21.30
CA ASN A 208 -12.58 -9.78 -22.05
C ASN A 208 -12.27 -9.78 -23.55
N GLU A 209 -12.02 -8.60 -24.12
CA GLU A 209 -11.62 -8.45 -25.53
C GLU A 209 -10.28 -9.15 -25.83
N LEU A 210 -9.36 -9.13 -24.88
CA LEU A 210 -8.07 -9.82 -24.96
C LEU A 210 -8.17 -11.35 -24.68
N GLY A 211 -9.37 -11.88 -24.45
CA GLY A 211 -9.59 -13.31 -24.23
C GLY A 211 -9.07 -13.83 -22.88
N PHE A 212 -8.98 -12.96 -21.88
CA PHE A 212 -8.69 -13.33 -20.49
C PHE A 212 -9.95 -13.62 -19.68
N VAL A 213 -11.14 -13.44 -20.26
CA VAL A 213 -12.42 -13.75 -19.61
C VAL A 213 -13.09 -14.93 -20.33
N THR A 214 -13.71 -15.83 -19.56
CA THR A 214 -14.48 -16.96 -20.09
C THR A 214 -15.84 -16.50 -20.61
N ARG A 215 -16.54 -17.33 -21.39
CA ARG A 215 -17.93 -17.05 -21.82
C ARG A 215 -18.89 -16.77 -20.65
N GLU A 216 -18.62 -17.35 -19.49
CA GLU A 216 -19.39 -17.15 -18.24
C GLU A 216 -18.97 -15.90 -17.43
N GLY A 217 -18.07 -15.06 -17.96
CA GLY A 217 -17.65 -13.82 -17.30
C GLY A 217 -16.62 -13.97 -16.17
N GLN A 218 -16.01 -15.15 -16.01
CA GLN A 218 -14.92 -15.44 -15.06
C GLN A 218 -13.54 -15.14 -15.66
N ILE A 219 -12.58 -14.70 -14.84
CA ILE A 219 -11.22 -14.39 -15.29
C ILE A 219 -10.38 -15.66 -15.35
N ARG A 220 -9.67 -15.87 -16.47
CA ARG A 220 -8.68 -16.93 -16.67
C ARG A 220 -7.39 -16.61 -15.89
N ARG A 221 -7.42 -16.89 -14.59
CA ARG A 221 -6.40 -16.48 -13.60
C ARG A 221 -4.97 -16.81 -14.02
N GLN A 222 -4.70 -18.08 -14.34
CA GLN A 222 -3.35 -18.54 -14.71
C GLN A 222 -2.79 -17.80 -15.94
N LYS A 223 -3.62 -17.63 -16.98
CA LYS A 223 -3.22 -16.93 -18.20
C LYS A 223 -2.87 -15.47 -17.91
N LEU A 224 -3.68 -14.79 -17.10
CA LEU A 224 -3.47 -13.40 -16.71
C LEU A 224 -2.21 -13.23 -15.84
N CYS A 225 -2.07 -14.06 -14.81
CA CYS A 225 -0.91 -14.00 -13.91
C CYS A 225 0.39 -14.21 -14.67
N ARG A 226 0.45 -15.21 -15.54
CA ARG A 226 1.61 -15.47 -16.40
C ARG A 226 1.95 -14.27 -17.27
N ALA A 227 0.97 -13.67 -17.94
CA ALA A 227 1.20 -12.53 -18.82
C ALA A 227 1.74 -11.30 -18.06
N LEU A 228 1.15 -10.98 -16.91
CA LEU A 228 1.59 -9.86 -16.08
C LEU A 228 2.92 -10.16 -15.37
N TYR A 229 3.19 -11.41 -15.00
CA TYR A 229 4.47 -11.84 -14.43
C TYR A 229 5.61 -11.60 -15.42
N GLN A 230 5.46 -12.06 -16.66
CA GLN A 230 6.46 -11.83 -17.73
C GLN A 230 6.68 -10.33 -17.96
N LEU A 231 5.62 -9.53 -18.01
CA LEU A 231 5.74 -8.08 -18.11
C LEU A 231 6.54 -7.48 -16.95
N CYS A 232 6.32 -7.95 -15.70
CA CYS A 232 7.11 -7.51 -14.55
C CYS A 232 8.59 -7.91 -14.65
N LEU A 233 8.93 -9.06 -15.27
CA LEU A 233 10.33 -9.48 -15.45
C LEU A 233 11.11 -8.49 -16.31
N GLU A 234 10.45 -7.96 -17.33
CA GLU A 234 11.07 -7.06 -18.27
C GLU A 234 11.00 -5.60 -17.80
N THR A 235 9.97 -5.19 -17.08
CA THR A 235 9.78 -3.77 -16.68
C THR A 235 10.40 -3.39 -15.34
N LEU A 236 10.76 -4.37 -14.49
CA LEU A 236 11.28 -4.14 -13.15
C LEU A 236 12.64 -4.84 -12.93
N PRO A 237 13.51 -4.27 -12.08
CA PRO A 237 14.74 -4.93 -11.68
C PRO A 237 14.45 -6.18 -10.83
N GLU A 238 15.39 -7.14 -10.81
CA GLU A 238 15.23 -8.43 -10.15
C GLU A 238 14.84 -8.34 -8.67
N ASN A 239 15.41 -7.37 -7.96
CA ASN A 239 15.19 -7.17 -6.52
C ASN A 239 14.04 -6.20 -6.21
N SER A 240 13.17 -5.90 -7.20
CA SER A 240 12.06 -4.97 -7.00
C SER A 240 10.99 -5.54 -6.06
N ILE A 241 10.63 -4.76 -5.03
CA ILE A 241 9.50 -5.06 -4.14
C ILE A 241 8.15 -5.09 -4.87
N TRP A 242 8.09 -4.52 -6.07
CA TRP A 242 6.88 -4.42 -6.89
C TRP A 242 6.68 -5.65 -7.78
N ARG A 243 7.63 -6.60 -7.78
CA ARG A 243 7.56 -7.85 -8.54
C ARG A 243 6.83 -8.94 -7.73
N PRO A 244 5.85 -9.64 -8.33
CA PRO A 244 5.25 -10.82 -7.70
C PRO A 244 6.29 -11.92 -7.44
N GLN A 245 6.17 -12.64 -6.32
CA GLN A 245 7.11 -13.70 -5.95
C GLN A 245 7.01 -14.92 -6.86
N PHE A 246 5.79 -15.26 -7.27
CA PHE A 246 5.49 -16.46 -8.07
C PHE A 246 4.69 -16.09 -9.33
N GLU A 247 4.83 -16.88 -10.39
CA GLU A 247 4.16 -16.69 -11.68
C GLU A 247 2.62 -16.84 -11.57
N ASP A 248 2.15 -17.61 -10.62
CA ASP A 248 0.73 -17.94 -10.40
C ASP A 248 0.09 -17.15 -9.25
N ASP A 249 0.75 -16.11 -8.73
CA ASP A 249 0.25 -15.27 -7.63
C ASP A 249 -0.93 -14.39 -8.07
N TYR A 250 -2.11 -15.01 -8.13
CA TYR A 250 -3.35 -14.30 -8.41
C TYR A 250 -3.76 -13.38 -7.28
N SER A 251 -3.33 -13.64 -6.04
CA SER A 251 -3.68 -12.78 -4.90
C SER A 251 -3.13 -11.36 -5.07
N PHE A 252 -1.95 -11.25 -5.70
CA PHE A 252 -1.32 -9.99 -6.04
C PHE A 252 -2.18 -9.16 -7.03
N TRP A 253 -2.85 -9.81 -7.99
CA TRP A 253 -3.61 -9.15 -9.05
C TRP A 253 -5.13 -9.12 -8.85
N ALA A 254 -5.69 -9.99 -7.99
CA ALA A 254 -7.14 -10.17 -7.86
C ALA A 254 -7.88 -8.85 -7.60
N ASN A 255 -7.33 -8.01 -6.72
CA ASN A 255 -7.98 -6.78 -6.28
C ASN A 255 -8.09 -5.71 -7.38
N ILE A 256 -7.14 -5.66 -8.33
CA ILE A 256 -7.23 -4.71 -9.44
C ILE A 256 -8.26 -5.14 -10.48
N VAL A 257 -8.41 -6.45 -10.71
CA VAL A 257 -9.29 -6.96 -11.78
C VAL A 257 -10.77 -6.93 -11.37
N HIS A 258 -11.07 -7.12 -10.07
CA HIS A 258 -12.45 -7.11 -9.58
C HIS A 258 -12.97 -5.72 -9.22
N ASN A 259 -12.16 -4.66 -9.39
CA ASN A 259 -12.49 -3.24 -9.15
C ASN A 259 -13.12 -2.94 -7.78
N ASN A 260 -12.89 -3.82 -6.79
CA ASN A 260 -13.54 -3.77 -5.49
C ASN A 260 -12.67 -3.13 -4.40
N TYR A 261 -11.38 -2.89 -4.68
CA TYR A 261 -10.43 -2.43 -3.69
C TYR A 261 -9.45 -1.42 -4.29
N ASN A 262 -9.09 -0.42 -3.48
CA ASN A 262 -8.04 0.54 -3.82
C ASN A 262 -6.71 -0.20 -4.02
N GLN A 263 -5.98 0.09 -5.10
CA GLN A 263 -4.69 -0.51 -5.40
C GLN A 263 -3.63 0.58 -5.63
N PRO A 264 -2.34 0.29 -5.40
CA PRO A 264 -1.28 1.26 -5.63
C PRO A 264 -1.20 1.66 -7.11
N PRO A 265 -0.79 2.90 -7.43
CA PRO A 265 -0.72 3.39 -8.80
C PRO A 265 0.01 2.48 -9.77
N PHE A 266 1.10 1.87 -9.32
CA PHE A 266 1.90 0.89 -10.07
C PHE A 266 1.04 -0.18 -10.76
N LYS A 267 0.15 -0.86 -10.04
CA LYS A 267 -0.63 -1.97 -10.61
C LYS A 267 -1.57 -1.50 -11.71
N HIS A 268 -2.17 -0.31 -11.53
CA HIS A 268 -3.01 0.30 -12.54
C HIS A 268 -2.22 0.69 -13.79
N LEU A 269 -1.07 1.33 -13.61
CA LEU A 269 -0.20 1.72 -14.71
C LEU A 269 0.29 0.50 -15.49
N LEU A 270 0.75 -0.55 -14.79
CA LEU A 270 1.23 -1.77 -15.43
C LEU A 270 0.12 -2.49 -16.21
N LEU A 271 -1.10 -2.60 -15.64
CA LEU A 271 -2.22 -3.24 -16.34
C LEU A 271 -2.68 -2.41 -17.55
N ARG A 272 -2.71 -1.08 -17.43
CA ARG A 272 -2.99 -0.19 -18.58
C ARG A 272 -1.93 -0.32 -19.66
N TYR A 273 -0.66 -0.38 -19.27
CA TYR A 273 0.46 -0.57 -20.19
C TYR A 273 0.34 -1.91 -20.92
N TYR A 274 0.10 -3.00 -20.19
CA TYR A 274 -0.14 -4.31 -20.79
C TYR A 274 -1.25 -4.27 -21.83
N ILE A 275 -2.40 -3.67 -21.50
CA ILE A 275 -3.53 -3.52 -22.43
C ILE A 275 -3.09 -2.73 -23.67
N SER A 276 -2.37 -1.61 -23.49
CA SER A 276 -1.91 -0.80 -24.63
C SER A 276 -0.95 -1.55 -25.57
N LEU A 277 -0.07 -2.40 -25.02
CA LEU A 277 0.80 -3.27 -25.82
C LEU A 277 -0.01 -4.24 -26.67
N GLN A 278 -1.06 -4.83 -26.12
CA GLN A 278 -1.91 -5.77 -26.85
C GLN A 278 -2.75 -5.07 -27.93
N VAL A 279 -3.27 -3.87 -27.67
CA VAL A 279 -4.06 -3.11 -28.66
C VAL A 279 -3.18 -2.56 -29.79
N ASN A 280 -1.93 -2.21 -29.55
CA ASN A 280 -1.01 -1.81 -30.63
C ASN A 280 -0.67 -2.95 -31.60
N THR A 281 -0.92 -4.22 -31.23
CA THR A 281 -0.79 -5.37 -32.15
C THR A 281 -2.06 -5.69 -32.95
N LYS A 282 -3.21 -5.09 -32.59
CA LYS A 282 -4.50 -5.24 -33.29
C LYS A 282 -5.32 -3.93 -33.17
N LYS A 283 -5.42 -3.19 -34.28
CA LYS A 283 -6.24 -1.98 -34.57
C LYS A 283 -7.40 -1.62 -33.60
N PRO A 284 -7.80 -0.33 -33.57
CA PRO A 284 -7.69 0.60 -32.45
C PRO A 284 -8.80 0.46 -31.39
N ILE A 285 -8.51 1.09 -30.25
CA ILE A 285 -9.34 1.28 -29.07
C ILE A 285 -10.72 1.80 -29.49
N ILE A 286 -11.80 1.18 -28.99
CA ILE A 286 -13.11 1.83 -28.92
C ILE A 286 -12.96 2.96 -27.90
N GLU A 287 -12.59 4.13 -28.40
CA GLU A 287 -12.75 5.38 -27.68
C GLU A 287 -14.25 5.55 -27.43
N PHE A 288 -14.67 5.39 -26.19
CA PHE A 288 -15.98 5.89 -25.82
C PHE A 288 -15.88 7.41 -25.81
N PRO A 289 -16.68 8.12 -26.62
CA PRO A 289 -16.89 9.53 -26.40
C PRO A 289 -17.27 9.71 -24.94
N VAL A 290 -16.79 10.80 -24.33
CA VAL A 290 -17.44 11.33 -23.14
C VAL A 290 -18.91 11.39 -23.51
N ALA A 291 -19.70 10.47 -22.95
CA ALA A 291 -21.12 10.63 -22.97
C ALA A 291 -21.32 11.99 -22.31
N SER A 292 -21.67 12.96 -23.13
CA SER A 292 -22.42 14.10 -22.68
C SER A 292 -23.39 13.56 -21.64
N ARG A 293 -23.42 14.20 -20.47
CA ARG A 293 -24.54 14.06 -19.57
C ARG A 293 -25.77 14.61 -20.30
N HIS A 294 -26.25 13.93 -21.34
CA HIS A 294 -27.67 13.86 -21.59
C HIS A 294 -28.21 13.08 -20.41
N SER A 295 -28.66 13.86 -19.42
CA SER A 295 -29.73 13.56 -18.46
C SER A 295 -30.25 12.11 -18.48
N LYS A 296 -29.40 11.14 -18.14
CA LYS A 296 -29.88 9.91 -17.50
C LYS A 296 -30.27 10.36 -16.11
N GLN A 297 -31.52 10.82 -16.01
CA GLN A 297 -32.29 10.97 -14.78
C GLN A 297 -31.71 10.00 -13.76
N SER A 298 -31.16 10.53 -12.66
CA SER A 298 -30.58 9.72 -11.60
C SER A 298 -31.54 8.57 -11.29
N LYS A 299 -31.04 7.35 -11.06
CA LYS A 299 -31.91 6.23 -10.62
C LYS A 299 -32.70 6.60 -9.37
N GLU A 300 -32.25 7.59 -8.61
CA GLU A 300 -33.00 8.26 -7.55
C GLU A 300 -34.14 9.14 -8.09
N GLN A 301 -33.90 9.98 -9.09
CA GLN A 301 -34.93 10.80 -9.75
C GLN A 301 -36.01 9.93 -10.42
N GLN A 302 -35.63 8.85 -11.09
CA GLN A 302 -36.58 7.88 -11.66
C GLN A 302 -37.39 7.17 -10.56
N CYS A 303 -36.74 6.86 -9.44
CA CYS A 303 -37.42 6.29 -8.28
C CYS A 303 -38.43 7.28 -7.70
N ILE A 304 -38.07 8.56 -7.57
CA ILE A 304 -38.95 9.63 -7.08
C ILE A 304 -40.13 9.83 -8.03
N GLU A 305 -39.89 9.88 -9.34
CA GLU A 305 -40.96 10.05 -10.34
C GLU A 305 -41.93 8.87 -10.36
N LEU A 306 -41.42 7.63 -10.33
CA LEU A 306 -42.28 6.44 -10.28
C LEU A 306 -43.09 6.38 -8.98
N LEU A 307 -42.49 6.74 -7.85
CA LEU A 307 -43.21 6.79 -6.58
C LEU A 307 -44.25 7.92 -6.54
N ARG A 308 -43.94 9.11 -7.08
CA ARG A 308 -44.89 10.23 -7.20
C ARG A 308 -46.01 9.96 -8.19
N LYS A 309 -45.76 9.16 -9.24
CA LYS A 309 -46.77 8.65 -10.17
C LYS A 309 -47.66 7.53 -9.57
N GLY A 310 -47.46 7.16 -8.30
CA GLY A 310 -48.30 6.19 -7.58
C GLY A 310 -47.91 4.72 -7.80
N PHE A 311 -46.76 4.42 -8.40
CA PHE A 311 -46.31 3.03 -8.55
C PHE A 311 -45.94 2.41 -7.19
N SER A 312 -46.31 1.14 -7.00
CA SER A 312 -45.94 0.39 -5.80
C SER A 312 -44.41 0.21 -5.69
N MET A 313 -43.89 0.10 -4.46
CA MET A 313 -42.45 -0.14 -4.25
C MET A 313 -41.90 -1.36 -5.02
N VAL A 314 -42.75 -2.37 -5.27
CA VAL A 314 -42.37 -3.57 -6.03
C VAL A 314 -42.27 -3.26 -7.52
N ALA A 315 -43.24 -2.54 -8.08
CA ALA A 315 -43.21 -2.10 -9.47
C ALA A 315 -42.02 -1.16 -9.72
N THR A 316 -41.80 -0.19 -8.83
CA THR A 316 -40.66 0.74 -8.89
C THR A 316 -39.33 -0.01 -8.79
N SER A 317 -39.20 -0.97 -7.88
CA SER A 317 -37.99 -1.81 -7.72
C SER A 317 -37.65 -2.60 -8.99
N ARG A 318 -38.65 -3.20 -9.63
CA ARG A 318 -38.49 -3.92 -10.91
C ARG A 318 -38.13 -2.97 -12.06
N ALA A 319 -38.78 -1.81 -12.14
CA ALA A 319 -38.55 -0.83 -13.19
C ALA A 319 -37.14 -0.21 -13.14
N ILE A 320 -36.62 0.10 -11.94
CA ILE A 320 -35.29 0.73 -11.79
C ILE A 320 -34.14 -0.28 -11.63
N GLY A 321 -34.45 -1.57 -11.50
CA GLY A 321 -33.48 -2.63 -11.24
C GLY A 321 -32.73 -2.46 -9.91
N LYS A 322 -33.42 -2.02 -8.85
CA LYS A 322 -32.84 -1.84 -7.50
C LYS A 322 -33.68 -2.57 -6.46
N SER A 323 -33.08 -2.86 -5.30
CA SER A 323 -33.76 -3.59 -4.23
C SER A 323 -34.93 -2.80 -3.63
N ARG A 324 -35.91 -3.51 -3.07
CA ARG A 324 -37.03 -2.90 -2.34
C ARG A 324 -36.56 -2.05 -1.15
N CYS A 325 -35.45 -2.41 -0.51
CA CYS A 325 -34.82 -1.61 0.55
C CYS A 325 -34.29 -0.27 0.03
N TYR A 326 -33.70 -0.25 -1.17
CA TYR A 326 -33.27 0.98 -1.82
C TYR A 326 -34.45 1.91 -2.10
N VAL A 327 -35.54 1.40 -2.71
CA VAL A 327 -36.76 2.18 -2.98
C VAL A 327 -37.38 2.73 -1.70
N LYS A 328 -37.44 1.92 -0.63
CA LYS A 328 -37.91 2.35 0.69
C LYS A 328 -37.05 3.47 1.27
N SER A 329 -35.73 3.38 1.14
CA SER A 329 -34.80 4.42 1.65
C SER A 329 -34.96 5.76 0.92
N VAL A 330 -35.21 5.73 -0.39
CA VAL A 330 -35.45 6.93 -1.20
C VAL A 330 -36.80 7.55 -0.85
N ALA A 331 -37.85 6.74 -0.71
CA ALA A 331 -39.17 7.22 -0.31
C ALA A 331 -39.15 7.93 1.06
N LEU A 332 -38.46 7.35 2.05
CA LEU A 332 -38.34 7.92 3.40
C LEU A 332 -37.46 9.18 3.44
N ARG A 333 -36.45 9.31 2.57
CA ARG A 333 -35.56 10.47 2.52
C ARG A 333 -36.20 11.69 1.88
N HIS A 334 -37.15 11.46 0.97
CA HIS A 334 -37.84 12.50 0.20
C HIS A 334 -39.32 12.66 0.61
N ASP A 335 -39.68 12.17 1.79
CA ASP A 335 -41.01 12.26 2.41
C ASP A 335 -42.17 11.80 1.50
N ILE A 336 -41.93 10.77 0.68
CA ILE A 336 -42.97 10.22 -0.20
C ILE A 336 -43.79 9.18 0.57
N PRO A 337 -45.12 9.33 0.66
CA PRO A 337 -45.96 8.41 1.42
C PRO A 337 -45.94 7.02 0.77
N VAL A 338 -45.35 6.05 1.47
CA VAL A 338 -45.33 4.64 1.06
C VAL A 338 -46.19 3.83 2.02
N ASN A 339 -47.06 2.99 1.45
CA ASN A 339 -47.98 2.15 2.20
C ASN A 339 -47.20 1.03 2.93
N LEU A 340 -46.66 1.36 4.10
CA LEU A 340 -45.97 0.44 4.97
C LEU A 340 -47.04 -0.28 5.80
N LYS A 341 -47.45 -1.48 5.39
CA LYS A 341 -48.19 -2.38 6.29
C LYS A 341 -47.35 -2.54 7.58
N PRO A 342 -47.81 -2.10 8.76
CA PRO A 342 -47.11 -2.36 9.99
C PRO A 342 -47.20 -3.85 10.25
N LYS A 343 -46.06 -4.53 10.39
CA LYS A 343 -46.01 -5.88 10.96
C LYS A 343 -45.18 -5.85 12.24
N VAL A 344 -45.91 -5.93 13.35
CA VAL A 344 -45.53 -6.58 14.62
C VAL A 344 -44.31 -6.01 15.34
N LEU A 345 -44.22 -4.70 15.57
CA LEU A 345 -43.34 -4.17 16.63
C LEU A 345 -44.15 -3.37 17.64
N THR A 346 -44.86 -4.08 18.51
CA THR A 346 -45.57 -3.47 19.63
C THR A 346 -44.56 -3.00 20.70
N PRO A 347 -44.91 -1.97 21.50
CA PRO A 347 -44.06 -1.52 22.61
C PRO A 347 -43.71 -2.63 23.61
N GLU A 348 -44.59 -3.63 23.78
CA GLU A 348 -44.36 -4.78 24.64
C GLU A 348 -43.26 -5.71 24.11
N VAL A 349 -43.27 -6.02 22.81
CA VAL A 349 -42.24 -6.83 22.16
C VAL A 349 -40.89 -6.12 22.22
N LYS A 350 -40.86 -4.79 22.05
CA LYS A 350 -39.64 -3.98 22.21
C LYS A 350 -39.03 -4.14 23.60
N ARG A 351 -39.82 -4.04 24.67
CA ARG A 351 -39.34 -4.26 26.05
C ARG A 351 -38.77 -5.66 26.25
N LYS A 352 -39.46 -6.70 25.75
CA LYS A 352 -38.99 -8.10 25.86
C LYS A 352 -37.67 -8.33 25.10
N ILE A 353 -37.49 -7.70 23.93
CA ILE A 353 -36.21 -7.71 23.18
C ILE A 353 -35.09 -7.09 24.02
N ILE A 354 -35.31 -5.91 24.61
CA ILE A 354 -34.31 -5.21 25.42
C ILE A 354 -33.88 -6.08 26.62
N VAL A 355 -34.81 -6.74 27.31
CA VAL A 355 -34.50 -7.63 28.43
C VAL A 355 -33.61 -8.80 28.00
N LEU A 356 -33.95 -9.50 26.90
CA LEU A 356 -33.11 -10.59 26.39
C LEU A 356 -31.77 -10.08 25.87
N ALA A 357 -31.75 -8.89 25.28
CA ALA A 357 -30.53 -8.26 24.80
C ALA A 357 -29.58 -7.90 25.97
N ARG A 358 -30.11 -7.37 27.09
CA ARG A 358 -29.36 -7.10 28.33
C ARG A 358 -28.83 -8.39 28.97
N LYS A 359 -29.56 -9.50 28.87
CA LYS A 359 -29.10 -10.84 29.30
C LYS A 359 -28.04 -11.47 28.37
N GLY A 360 -27.69 -10.81 27.27
CA GLY A 360 -26.61 -11.26 26.37
C GLY A 360 -27.01 -12.28 25.30
N PHE A 361 -28.31 -12.53 25.08
CA PHE A 361 -28.76 -13.45 24.03
C PHE A 361 -28.38 -12.96 22.63
N HIS A 362 -28.07 -13.90 21.72
CA HIS A 362 -27.71 -13.57 20.34
C HIS A 362 -28.92 -13.00 19.57
N ARG A 363 -28.69 -12.00 18.71
CA ARG A 363 -29.75 -11.30 17.98
C ARG A 363 -30.62 -12.22 17.12
N ASN A 364 -30.04 -13.27 16.53
CA ASN A 364 -30.80 -14.25 15.73
C ASN A 364 -31.73 -15.10 16.60
N ALA A 365 -31.32 -15.44 17.83
CA ALA A 365 -32.17 -16.19 18.75
C ALA A 365 -33.36 -15.35 19.24
N ILE A 366 -33.11 -14.05 19.48
CA ILE A 366 -34.17 -13.09 19.82
C ILE A 366 -35.12 -12.91 18.63
N ALA A 367 -34.57 -12.79 17.41
CA ALA A 367 -35.34 -12.66 16.18
C ALA A 367 -36.24 -13.87 15.94
N GLN A 368 -35.71 -15.09 16.07
CA GLN A 368 -36.45 -16.34 15.94
C GLN A 368 -37.55 -16.45 17.01
N ARG A 369 -37.27 -16.06 18.25
CA ARG A 369 -38.23 -16.15 19.37
C ARG A 369 -39.45 -15.23 19.22
N PHE A 370 -39.29 -14.08 18.56
CA PHE A 370 -40.37 -13.12 18.35
C PHE A 370 -40.87 -13.08 16.90
N GLU A 371 -40.44 -14.02 16.06
CA GLU A 371 -40.77 -14.08 14.62
C GLU A 371 -40.48 -12.77 13.88
N LEU A 372 -39.41 -12.09 14.28
CA LEU A 372 -38.96 -10.83 13.69
C LEU A 372 -37.76 -11.06 12.77
N SER A 373 -37.50 -10.09 11.90
CA SER A 373 -36.23 -10.04 11.18
C SER A 373 -35.09 -9.70 12.15
N ALA A 374 -33.90 -10.29 11.92
CA ALA A 374 -32.70 -9.91 12.66
C ALA A 374 -32.42 -8.39 12.59
N GLY A 375 -32.76 -7.73 11.47
CA GLY A 375 -32.65 -6.28 11.33
C GLY A 375 -33.58 -5.50 12.26
N SER A 376 -34.82 -5.97 12.48
CA SER A 376 -35.75 -5.34 13.41
C SER A 376 -35.23 -5.38 14.86
N VAL A 377 -34.64 -6.52 15.25
CA VAL A 377 -34.01 -6.67 16.57
C VAL A 377 -32.77 -5.80 16.70
N GLU A 378 -31.94 -5.72 15.67
CA GLU A 378 -30.75 -4.86 15.65
C GLU A 378 -31.12 -3.39 15.80
N MET A 379 -32.17 -2.93 15.10
CA MET A 379 -32.67 -1.55 15.25
C MET A 379 -33.07 -1.28 16.71
N VAL A 380 -33.85 -2.16 17.34
CA VAL A 380 -34.25 -2.00 18.76
C VAL A 380 -33.05 -1.94 19.69
N ILE A 381 -32.03 -2.78 19.46
CA ILE A 381 -30.81 -2.79 20.28
C ILE A 381 -30.02 -1.49 20.09
N SER A 382 -29.90 -1.00 18.86
CA SER A 382 -29.17 0.24 18.55
C SER A 382 -29.87 1.51 19.02
N SER A 383 -31.19 1.47 19.17
CA SER A 383 -31.99 2.60 19.65
C SER A 383 -32.04 2.73 21.18
N GLU A 384 -31.50 1.75 21.92
CA GLU A 384 -31.44 1.79 23.38
C GLU A 384 -30.04 2.25 23.82
N GLU A 385 -29.97 3.37 24.52
CA GLU A 385 -28.71 3.97 24.97
C GLU A 385 -27.90 3.01 25.88
N GLY A 386 -26.61 2.87 25.60
CA GLY A 386 -25.67 2.04 26.36
C GLY A 386 -25.83 0.51 26.20
N LEU A 387 -26.89 0.03 25.53
CA LEU A 387 -27.13 -1.41 25.39
C LEU A 387 -26.11 -2.09 24.46
N VAL A 388 -25.61 -1.37 23.45
CA VAL A 388 -24.59 -1.88 22.52
C VAL A 388 -23.25 -2.09 23.24
N GLU A 389 -22.84 -1.13 24.05
CA GLU A 389 -21.61 -1.16 24.86
C GLU A 389 -21.66 -2.30 25.88
N TRP A 390 -22.78 -2.43 26.61
CA TRP A 390 -23.00 -3.54 27.54
C TRP A 390 -22.87 -4.90 26.86
N ARG A 391 -23.49 -5.07 25.67
CA ARG A 391 -23.41 -6.33 24.92
C ARG A 391 -22.01 -6.64 24.42
N LYS A 392 -21.21 -5.63 24.05
CA LYS A 392 -19.78 -5.81 23.73
C LYS A 392 -19.02 -6.33 24.96
N GLN A 393 -19.29 -5.78 26.14
CA GLN A 393 -18.68 -6.24 27.39
C GLN A 393 -19.08 -7.68 27.73
N CYS A 394 -20.37 -8.03 27.65
CA CYS A 394 -20.83 -9.41 27.86
C CYS A 394 -20.17 -10.40 26.89
N LYS A 395 -20.03 -10.03 25.61
CA LYS A 395 -19.38 -10.87 24.60
C LYS A 395 -17.89 -11.05 24.91
N SER A 396 -17.19 -10.00 25.32
CA SER A 396 -15.79 -10.08 25.75
C SER A 396 -15.62 -11.03 26.93
N GLN A 397 -16.45 -10.89 27.98
CA GLN A 397 -16.41 -11.79 29.15
C GLN A 397 -16.75 -13.24 28.79
N SER A 398 -17.74 -13.48 27.93
CA SER A 398 -18.09 -14.82 27.45
C SER A 398 -16.95 -15.46 26.66
N THR A 399 -16.29 -14.68 25.79
CA THR A 399 -15.12 -15.12 25.02
C THR A 399 -13.96 -15.47 25.94
N CYS A 400 -13.70 -14.64 26.95
CA CYS A 400 -12.71 -14.89 28.00
C CYS A 400 -12.98 -16.23 28.71
N ARG A 401 -14.20 -16.46 29.20
CA ARG A 401 -14.57 -17.73 29.86
C ARG A 401 -14.37 -18.94 28.97
N ARG A 402 -14.79 -18.86 27.69
CA ARG A 402 -14.63 -19.94 26.72
C ARG A 402 -13.17 -20.30 26.50
N TYR A 403 -12.32 -19.29 26.25
CA TYR A 403 -10.89 -19.50 26.04
C TYR A 403 -10.17 -19.98 27.30
N LYS A 404 -10.57 -19.50 28.49
CA LYS A 404 -10.05 -20.02 29.77
C LYS A 404 -10.35 -21.52 29.90
N ILE A 405 -11.58 -21.96 29.61
CA ILE A 405 -11.96 -23.38 29.64
C ILE A 405 -11.19 -24.20 28.59
N GLU A 406 -11.00 -23.67 27.39
CA GLU A 406 -10.27 -24.34 26.31
C GLU A 406 -8.81 -24.62 26.71
N ILE A 407 -8.12 -23.61 27.25
CA ILE A 407 -6.75 -23.76 27.76
C ILE A 407 -6.70 -24.74 28.94
N VAL A 408 -7.62 -24.64 29.90
CA VAL A 408 -7.67 -25.56 31.04
C VAL A 408 -7.88 -27.00 30.58
N ARG A 409 -8.82 -27.25 29.66
CA ARG A 409 -9.06 -28.60 29.11
C ARG A 409 -7.82 -29.17 28.43
N TYR A 410 -7.10 -28.36 27.65
CA TYR A 410 -5.89 -28.80 26.99
C TYR A 410 -4.79 -29.16 27.98
N VAL A 411 -4.54 -28.30 28.97
CA VAL A 411 -3.51 -28.50 30.00
C VAL A 411 -3.82 -29.73 30.86
N THR A 412 -5.09 -29.92 31.25
CA THR A 412 -5.52 -31.12 31.99
C THR A 412 -5.36 -32.39 31.17
N ALA A 413 -5.66 -32.35 29.86
CA ALA A 413 -5.50 -33.51 28.97
C ALA A 413 -4.02 -33.83 28.66
N HIS A 414 -3.13 -32.84 28.71
CA HIS A 414 -1.70 -33.01 28.39
C HIS A 414 -0.79 -32.39 29.46
N PRO A 415 -0.64 -33.04 30.64
CA PRO A 415 0.13 -32.48 31.76
C PRO A 415 1.63 -32.25 31.46
N LYS A 416 2.18 -32.96 30.47
CA LYS A 416 3.59 -32.85 30.03
C LYS A 416 3.79 -31.97 28.80
N ALA A 417 2.73 -31.34 28.28
CA ALA A 417 2.85 -30.49 27.09
C ALA A 417 3.73 -29.27 27.37
N THR A 418 4.50 -28.85 26.37
CA THR A 418 5.27 -27.61 26.47
C THR A 418 4.39 -26.40 26.18
N LYS A 419 4.81 -25.21 26.63
CA LYS A 419 4.14 -23.95 26.28
C LYS A 419 4.06 -23.72 24.76
N GLN A 420 5.01 -24.26 23.99
CA GLN A 420 4.98 -24.21 22.53
C GLN A 420 3.87 -25.08 21.95
N GLN A 421 3.66 -26.28 22.48
CA GLN A 421 2.57 -27.17 22.07
C GLN A 421 1.20 -26.57 22.42
N LEU A 422 1.06 -25.97 23.62
CA LEU A 422 -0.14 -25.21 24.00
C LEU A 422 -0.43 -24.07 23.02
N LYS A 423 0.60 -23.33 22.61
CA LYS A 423 0.47 -22.23 21.64
C LYS A 423 0.04 -22.74 20.26
N GLN A 424 0.56 -23.87 19.80
CA GLN A 424 0.22 -24.45 18.50
C GLN A 424 -1.19 -25.04 18.48
N SER A 425 -1.61 -25.73 19.54
CA SER A 425 -2.92 -26.39 19.58
C SER A 425 -4.07 -25.43 19.90
N CYS A 426 -3.84 -24.39 20.71
CA CYS A 426 -4.87 -23.45 21.16
C CYS A 426 -4.52 -22.00 20.76
N GLU A 427 -4.08 -21.79 19.51
CA GLU A 427 -3.52 -20.52 19.04
C GLU A 427 -4.41 -19.31 19.32
N ALA A 428 -5.67 -19.36 18.88
CA ALA A 428 -6.63 -18.26 19.03
C ALA A 428 -6.91 -17.94 20.51
N ALA A 429 -7.11 -18.96 21.34
CA ALA A 429 -7.34 -18.81 22.78
C ALA A 429 -6.09 -18.26 23.49
N PHE A 430 -4.91 -18.78 23.15
CA PHE A 430 -3.64 -18.40 23.76
C PHE A 430 -3.30 -16.94 23.50
N PHE A 431 -3.33 -16.49 22.24
CA PHE A 431 -2.99 -15.09 21.92
C PHE A 431 -4.04 -14.10 22.44
N TRP A 432 -5.33 -14.47 22.42
CA TRP A 432 -6.37 -13.60 22.97
C TRP A 432 -6.19 -13.40 24.48
N LEU A 433 -5.93 -14.49 25.22
CA LEU A 433 -5.68 -14.43 26.67
C LEU A 433 -4.32 -13.82 27.01
N TYR A 434 -3.31 -13.94 26.15
CA TYR A 434 -2.01 -13.29 26.36
C TYR A 434 -2.16 -11.75 26.36
N THR A 435 -3.04 -11.22 25.53
CA THR A 435 -3.30 -9.77 25.44
C THR A 435 -4.18 -9.25 26.58
N HIS A 436 -5.21 -10.00 27.00
CA HIS A 436 -6.22 -9.51 27.94
C HIS A 436 -6.03 -10.02 29.38
N GLU A 437 -5.45 -11.21 29.56
CA GLU A 437 -5.45 -12.00 30.81
C GLU A 437 -4.09 -12.68 31.05
N LYS A 438 -2.98 -11.98 30.76
CA LYS A 438 -1.62 -12.51 30.79
C LYS A 438 -1.23 -13.19 32.11
N LYS A 439 -1.65 -12.60 33.24
CA LYS A 439 -1.35 -13.12 34.59
C LYS A 439 -1.98 -14.51 34.79
N TRP A 440 -3.26 -14.66 34.41
CA TRP A 440 -3.97 -15.93 34.50
C TRP A 440 -3.41 -16.97 33.52
N LEU A 441 -3.06 -16.57 32.29
CA LEU A 441 -2.50 -17.50 31.31
C LEU A 441 -1.15 -18.07 31.79
N ASN A 442 -0.30 -17.22 32.38
CA ASN A 442 0.99 -17.66 32.89
C ASN A 442 0.87 -18.57 34.12
N SER A 443 -0.14 -18.39 34.98
CA SER A 443 -0.34 -19.27 36.14
C SER A 443 -0.83 -20.68 35.77
N VAL A 444 -1.46 -20.83 34.60
CA VAL A 444 -1.97 -22.12 34.10
C VAL A 444 -1.02 -22.78 33.09
N SER A 445 -0.09 -22.02 32.49
CA SER A 445 0.83 -22.52 31.47
C SER A 445 1.94 -23.42 32.07
N PRO A 446 2.40 -24.46 31.33
CA PRO A 446 3.55 -25.27 31.73
C PRO A 446 4.83 -24.45 31.92
N ASN A 447 5.65 -24.84 32.90
CA ASN A 447 6.94 -24.17 33.20
C ASN A 447 7.96 -24.36 32.06
N PRO A 448 8.85 -23.38 31.81
CA PRO A 448 9.89 -23.48 30.77
C PRO A 448 10.91 -24.60 31.07
N ILE A 449 11.29 -25.37 30.06
CA ILE A 449 12.39 -26.36 30.15
C ILE A 449 13.68 -25.70 29.60
N PRO A 450 14.82 -25.79 30.31
CA PRO A 450 16.10 -25.25 29.82
C PRO A 450 16.61 -26.03 28.59
N THR A 451 17.22 -25.31 27.64
CA THR A 451 17.68 -25.86 26.34
C THR A 451 18.99 -26.64 26.48
N ALA A 452 19.14 -27.75 25.75
CA ALA A 452 20.38 -28.54 25.72
C ALA A 452 21.53 -27.80 24.99
N PRO A 453 22.80 -28.01 25.39
CA PRO A 453 23.96 -27.38 24.77
C PRO A 453 24.22 -27.88 23.33
N SER A 454 24.67 -26.99 22.45
CA SER A 454 24.96 -27.28 21.04
C SER A 454 26.25 -28.09 20.83
N PRO A 455 26.36 -28.86 19.72
CA PRO A 455 27.53 -29.69 19.44
C PRO A 455 28.81 -28.88 19.20
N LYS A 456 29.95 -29.43 19.64
CA LYS A 456 31.28 -28.79 19.62
C LYS A 456 31.84 -28.76 18.19
N VAL A 457 32.17 -27.56 17.68
CA VAL A 457 32.73 -27.35 16.32
C VAL A 457 34.22 -27.74 16.26
N ASP A 458 34.61 -28.56 15.28
CA ASP A 458 36.02 -28.85 14.95
C ASP A 458 36.64 -27.70 14.14
N TRP A 459 37.47 -26.90 14.82
CA TRP A 459 38.09 -25.71 14.24
C TRP A 459 39.25 -26.03 13.29
N SER A 460 39.89 -27.19 13.43
CA SER A 460 41.05 -27.57 12.62
C SER A 460 40.67 -27.82 11.16
N THR A 461 39.56 -28.55 10.96
CA THR A 461 39.00 -28.81 9.64
C THR A 461 38.44 -27.54 9.01
N ARG A 462 37.81 -26.68 9.81
CA ARG A 462 37.26 -25.39 9.38
C ARG A 462 38.35 -24.42 8.88
N ASP A 463 39.49 -24.36 9.57
CA ASP A 463 40.62 -23.50 9.17
C ASP A 463 41.24 -23.93 7.83
N ARG A 464 41.32 -25.24 7.57
CA ARG A 464 41.81 -25.77 6.29
C ARG A 464 40.92 -25.38 5.13
N GLN A 465 39.60 -25.54 5.28
CA GLN A 465 38.61 -25.22 4.25
C GLN A 465 38.61 -23.72 3.90
N LEU A 466 38.65 -22.85 4.91
CA LEU A 466 38.66 -21.40 4.70
C LEU A 466 39.95 -20.94 4.01
N TYR A 467 41.09 -21.53 4.36
CA TYR A 467 42.37 -21.25 3.71
C TYR A 467 42.33 -21.60 2.21
N GLU A 468 41.81 -22.78 1.84
CA GLU A 468 41.72 -23.19 0.43
C GLU A 468 40.80 -22.26 -0.38
N GLN A 469 39.64 -21.90 0.18
CA GLN A 469 38.72 -20.95 -0.45
C GLN A 469 39.35 -19.57 -0.63
N LEU A 470 40.08 -19.07 0.37
CA LEU A 470 40.77 -17.78 0.28
C LEU A 470 41.91 -17.79 -0.72
N ARG A 471 42.66 -18.89 -0.82
CA ARG A 471 43.73 -19.03 -1.80
C ARG A 471 43.18 -18.96 -3.22
N MET A 472 42.13 -19.72 -3.52
CA MET A 472 41.47 -19.68 -4.83
C MET A 472 40.87 -18.31 -5.16
N LEU A 473 40.31 -17.62 -4.16
CA LEU A 473 39.74 -16.30 -4.33
C LEU A 473 40.81 -15.24 -4.61
N LEU A 474 41.92 -15.25 -3.88
CA LEU A 474 42.93 -14.20 -3.96
C LEU A 474 43.94 -14.39 -5.10
N ASP A 475 44.12 -15.59 -5.65
CA ASP A 475 44.99 -15.83 -6.81
C ASP A 475 44.44 -15.19 -8.11
N ASN A 476 43.15 -14.81 -8.15
CA ASN A 476 42.49 -14.20 -9.32
C ASN A 476 42.20 -12.69 -9.19
N TYR A 477 42.63 -12.04 -8.10
CA TYR A 477 42.30 -10.63 -7.84
C TYR A 477 43.54 -9.72 -7.91
N PRO A 478 43.49 -8.62 -8.70
CA PRO A 478 44.63 -7.70 -8.84
C PRO A 478 44.83 -6.78 -7.62
N ILE A 479 43.81 -6.60 -6.76
CA ILE A 479 43.86 -5.80 -5.54
C ILE A 479 43.21 -6.60 -4.41
N ILE A 480 43.89 -6.71 -3.27
CA ILE A 480 43.40 -7.48 -2.11
C ILE A 480 42.20 -6.74 -1.48
N PRO A 481 41.00 -7.35 -1.43
CA PRO A 481 39.81 -6.75 -0.81
C PRO A 481 39.98 -6.53 0.70
N SER A 482 39.14 -5.69 1.30
CA SER A 482 39.14 -5.51 2.76
C SER A 482 38.72 -6.79 3.50
N ARG A 483 39.13 -6.96 4.76
CA ARG A 483 38.83 -8.17 5.56
C ARG A 483 37.32 -8.45 5.67
N THR A 484 36.50 -7.41 5.77
CA THR A 484 35.03 -7.48 5.80
C THR A 484 34.45 -7.96 4.47
N GLU A 485 35.07 -7.55 3.36
CA GLU A 485 34.67 -7.96 2.02
C GLU A 485 35.04 -9.44 1.78
N LEU A 486 36.19 -9.90 2.27
CA LEU A 486 36.57 -11.32 2.25
C LEU A 486 35.58 -12.18 3.04
N GLU A 487 35.15 -11.73 4.22
CA GLU A 487 34.13 -12.44 5.02
C GLU A 487 32.78 -12.55 4.28
N ARG A 488 32.39 -11.50 3.55
CA ARG A 488 31.18 -11.46 2.72
C ARG A 488 31.27 -12.44 1.55
N MET A 489 32.41 -12.48 0.87
CA MET A 489 32.65 -13.39 -0.26
C MET A 489 32.67 -14.87 0.16
N LEU A 490 33.14 -15.15 1.37
CA LEU A 490 33.20 -16.51 1.94
C LEU A 490 31.89 -16.94 2.63
N GLY A 491 30.91 -16.05 2.76
CA GLY A 491 29.65 -16.33 3.47
C GLY A 491 29.83 -16.59 4.98
N VAL A 492 30.92 -16.10 5.58
CA VAL A 492 31.24 -16.28 7.00
C VAL A 492 31.27 -14.95 7.74
N ASN A 493 30.08 -14.47 8.11
CA ASN A 493 29.91 -13.18 8.79
C ASN A 493 30.66 -13.12 10.13
N GLY A 494 31.69 -12.26 10.24
CA GLY A 494 32.41 -11.97 11.48
C GLY A 494 33.33 -13.10 11.99
N LEU A 495 33.48 -14.19 11.23
CA LEU A 495 34.22 -15.37 11.69
C LEU A 495 35.74 -15.15 11.66
N LEU A 496 36.25 -14.50 10.60
CA LEU A 496 37.67 -14.19 10.46
C LEU A 496 38.11 -13.14 11.49
N THR A 497 37.18 -12.31 11.96
CA THR A 497 37.42 -11.27 12.97
C THR A 497 37.31 -11.82 14.41
N SER A 498 36.26 -12.57 14.72
CA SER A 498 35.97 -13.02 16.09
C SER A 498 36.72 -14.28 16.53
N LYS A 499 37.19 -15.12 15.59
CA LYS A 499 37.82 -16.42 15.89
C LYS A 499 39.23 -16.56 15.28
N LYS A 500 39.95 -15.44 15.13
CA LYS A 500 41.33 -15.38 14.58
C LYS A 500 42.30 -16.39 15.21
N GLU A 501 42.21 -16.60 16.53
CA GLU A 501 43.09 -17.51 17.28
C GLU A 501 42.81 -18.99 16.97
N LYS A 502 41.60 -19.30 16.50
CA LYS A 502 41.17 -20.65 16.12
C LYS A 502 41.39 -20.95 14.63
N LEU A 503 41.87 -19.96 13.87
CA LEU A 503 42.07 -20.02 12.42
C LEU A 503 43.52 -19.59 12.04
N PRO A 504 44.56 -20.29 12.55
CA PRO A 504 45.94 -19.88 12.37
C PRO A 504 46.41 -19.87 10.91
N ARG A 505 46.04 -20.87 10.10
CA ARG A 505 46.45 -20.96 8.68
C ARG A 505 45.81 -19.84 7.87
N THR A 506 44.50 -19.66 8.04
CA THR A 506 43.74 -18.62 7.34
C THR A 506 44.25 -17.23 7.70
N THR A 507 44.51 -16.99 9.00
CA THR A 507 44.99 -15.68 9.48
C THR A 507 46.42 -15.38 9.01
N SER A 508 47.30 -16.39 8.94
CA SER A 508 48.66 -16.22 8.44
C SER A 508 48.67 -15.85 6.95
N PHE A 509 47.87 -16.54 6.14
CA PHE A 509 47.77 -16.28 4.70
C PHE A 509 47.28 -14.86 4.39
N ILE A 510 46.24 -14.41 5.10
CA ILE A 510 45.72 -13.04 4.97
C ILE A 510 46.81 -12.01 5.33
N LYS A 511 47.57 -12.23 6.42
CA LYS A 511 48.66 -11.33 6.83
C LYS A 511 49.80 -11.26 5.82
N GLU A 512 50.16 -12.38 5.21
CA GLU A 512 51.22 -12.45 4.20
C GLU A 512 50.84 -11.67 2.95
N LYS A 513 49.61 -11.85 2.47
CA LYS A 513 49.10 -11.12 1.30
C LYS A 513 49.00 -9.61 1.55
N TYR A 514 48.52 -9.16 2.71
CA TYR A 514 48.49 -7.72 3.06
C TYR A 514 49.87 -7.09 3.28
N ARG A 515 50.95 -7.88 3.41
CA ARG A 515 52.33 -7.34 3.49
C ARG A 515 53.01 -7.21 2.12
N GLN A 516 52.49 -7.86 1.09
CA GLN A 516 53.04 -7.88 -0.27
C GLN A 516 52.39 -6.82 -1.20
N ASN A 517 51.26 -6.26 -0.79
CA ASN A 517 50.68 -5.01 -1.31
C ASN A 517 51.06 -3.83 -0.41
#